data_AF-A0A4R5BEC2-F1
#
_entry.id   AF-A0A4R5BEC2-F1
#
_cell.length_a   1.000
_cell.length_b   1.000
_cell.length_c   1.000
_cell.angle_alpha   90.00
_cell.angle_beta   90.00
_cell.angle_gamma   90.00
#
_symmetry.space_group_name_H-M   'P 1'
#
loop_
_entity.id
_entity.type
_entity.pdbx_description
1 polymer ?
#
loop_
_entity_poly.entity_id
_entity_poly.type
_entity_poly.pdbx_seq_one_letter_code
_entity_poly.pdbx_strand_id
1 'polypeptide(L)'
;MSNSHNGYHSHRRRKHSTAGRLGLAGAVAGVVGIAAVAGGIVFLRTGTDTGDKTARPSLASQGDSGAQGSAGPAPKAGPPLNFTTPEGYGYSLAAVRAGTDRHPLGATQAPPDGTSYAYADYVLTNSQRRPVLLDYPADLFMPRSQIPPSALERCMPQAGIPDELCTLPNHSKITARLDGSKPPIDDNGDTMIPAGASYLVRIASDLPVKDALSADALRLYVWNARFTSDRKGIELAFP
;
A
#
# COMPACT_ATOMS: atom_id res chain seq x y z
N MET A 1 -6.19 26.64 -65.37
CA MET A 1 -7.01 27.84 -65.07
C MET A 1 -7.81 27.55 -63.81
N SER A 2 -7.75 28.50 -62.89
CA SER A 2 -8.24 28.47 -61.51
C SER A 2 -9.76 28.63 -61.40
N ASN A 3 -10.22 28.57 -60.14
CA ASN A 3 -11.44 29.17 -59.57
C ASN A 3 -12.66 28.25 -59.47
N SER A 4 -13.49 28.27 -58.42
CA SER A 4 -13.44 28.92 -57.11
C SER A 4 -14.56 28.33 -56.25
N HIS A 5 -14.38 28.43 -54.93
CA HIS A 5 -15.33 28.12 -53.87
C HIS A 5 -16.60 28.99 -53.90
N ASN A 6 -17.70 28.46 -53.35
CA ASN A 6 -18.68 29.07 -52.41
C ASN A 6 -19.88 28.10 -52.29
N GLY A 7 -20.53 27.84 -51.16
CA GLY A 7 -20.59 28.55 -49.88
C GLY A 7 -22.04 28.93 -49.58
N TYR A 8 -22.55 28.42 -48.44
CA TYR A 8 -23.70 28.91 -47.62
C TYR A 8 -25.14 28.50 -48.00
N HIS A 9 -25.90 27.93 -47.04
CA HIS A 9 -26.65 28.65 -45.99
C HIS A 9 -27.51 27.68 -45.15
N SER A 10 -27.39 27.72 -43.82
CA SER A 10 -28.53 27.43 -42.94
C SER A 10 -28.50 28.34 -41.72
N HIS A 11 -29.45 29.25 -41.65
CA HIS A 11 -29.70 30.11 -40.50
C HIS A 11 -30.30 29.31 -39.35
N ARG A 12 -29.80 29.49 -38.13
CA ARG A 12 -30.71 29.54 -36.98
C ARG A 12 -30.23 30.53 -35.92
N ARG A 13 -31.16 31.42 -35.57
CA ARG A 13 -31.07 32.58 -34.70
C ARG A 13 -30.63 32.22 -33.28
N ARG A 14 -29.78 33.10 -32.74
CA ARG A 14 -29.55 33.33 -31.31
C ARG A 14 -30.87 33.66 -30.58
N LYS A 15 -30.96 33.27 -29.31
CA LYS A 15 -31.47 34.15 -28.26
C LYS A 15 -30.78 33.86 -26.92
N HIS A 16 -30.27 34.94 -26.35
CA HIS A 16 -29.65 35.12 -25.05
C HIS A 16 -30.78 35.43 -24.04
N SER A 17 -30.72 34.95 -22.79
CA SER A 17 -31.23 35.70 -21.61
C SER A 17 -31.00 34.95 -20.28
N THR A 18 -30.13 35.55 -19.46
CA THR A 18 -30.27 35.88 -18.03
C THR A 18 -30.54 34.84 -16.94
N ALA A 19 -29.52 34.72 -16.09
CA ALA A 19 -29.52 34.76 -14.61
C ALA A 19 -30.82 35.16 -13.88
N GLY A 20 -31.05 34.54 -12.72
CA GLY A 20 -31.71 35.20 -11.58
C GLY A 20 -32.65 34.34 -10.72
N ARG A 21 -32.14 33.94 -9.55
CA ARG A 21 -32.75 34.03 -8.20
C ARG A 21 -34.17 33.48 -7.90
N LEU A 22 -34.17 32.66 -6.83
CA LEU A 22 -35.05 32.66 -5.63
C LEU A 22 -36.52 32.22 -5.76
N GLY A 23 -36.91 31.35 -4.81
CA GLY A 23 -38.30 31.00 -4.44
C GLY A 23 -38.36 29.53 -4.01
N LEU A 24 -37.98 29.14 -2.78
CA LEU A 24 -38.84 29.13 -1.57
C LEU A 24 -40.27 28.66 -1.84
N ALA A 25 -40.56 27.38 -1.57
CA ALA A 25 -41.74 26.93 -0.82
C ALA A 25 -41.78 25.38 -0.78
N GLY A 26 -41.52 24.81 0.40
CA GLY A 26 -41.71 23.39 0.68
C GLY A 26 -41.99 23.25 2.17
N ALA A 27 -43.26 23.41 2.53
CA ALA A 27 -43.75 23.34 3.90
C ALA A 27 -43.78 21.89 4.40
N VAL A 28 -43.20 21.62 5.57
CA VAL A 28 -43.73 20.63 6.50
C VAL A 28 -43.55 21.17 7.92
N ALA A 29 -44.67 21.57 8.52
CA ALA A 29 -44.79 21.87 9.93
C ALA A 29 -44.95 20.57 10.72
N GLY A 30 -44.30 20.46 11.88
CA GLY A 30 -44.57 19.39 12.84
C GLY A 30 -43.36 19.04 13.71
N VAL A 31 -43.03 19.90 14.69
CA VAL A 31 -42.15 19.49 15.80
C VAL A 31 -42.98 19.53 17.07
N VAL A 32 -43.39 18.34 17.50
CA VAL A 32 -43.84 18.06 18.86
C VAL A 32 -42.60 17.93 19.74
N GLY A 33 -42.54 18.73 20.80
CA GLY A 33 -41.44 18.71 21.76
C GLY A 33 -41.45 17.45 22.63
N ILE A 34 -40.27 16.98 22.99
CA ILE A 34 -40.05 16.18 24.20
C ILE A 34 -38.77 16.68 24.87
N ALA A 35 -38.93 16.96 26.17
CA ALA A 35 -37.91 17.44 27.07
C ALA A 35 -36.88 16.35 27.46
N ALA A 36 -35.79 16.84 28.03
CA ALA A 36 -34.59 16.15 28.51
C ALA A 36 -34.80 14.87 29.31
N VAL A 37 -33.83 13.93 29.19
CA VAL A 37 -33.24 13.23 30.35
C VAL A 37 -31.76 12.97 30.08
N ALA A 38 -30.90 13.46 30.97
CA ALA A 38 -29.52 13.05 31.11
C ALA A 38 -29.44 11.70 31.83
N GLY A 39 -28.56 10.81 31.37
CA GLY A 39 -28.28 9.55 32.05
C GLY A 39 -27.37 8.67 31.20
N GLY A 40 -26.08 8.68 31.48
CA GLY A 40 -25.12 7.80 30.82
C GLY A 40 -25.33 6.33 31.22
N ILE A 41 -24.93 5.43 30.32
CA ILE A 41 -24.49 4.06 30.66
C ILE A 41 -23.37 3.72 29.66
N VAL A 42 -22.16 3.60 30.18
CA VAL A 42 -21.09 2.79 29.60
C VAL A 42 -21.53 1.34 29.73
N PHE A 43 -21.72 0.62 28.62
CA PHE A 43 -21.55 -0.84 28.63
C PHE A 43 -21.38 -1.42 27.22
N LEU A 44 -20.25 -2.12 27.08
CA LEU A 44 -19.97 -3.30 26.26
C LEU A 44 -20.51 -3.36 24.83
N ARG A 45 -19.60 -3.18 23.87
CA ARG A 45 -19.76 -3.68 22.51
C ARG A 45 -19.18 -5.09 22.42
N THR A 46 -19.97 -6.09 22.84
CA THR A 46 -19.88 -7.44 22.27
C THR A 46 -20.66 -7.43 20.96
N GLY A 47 -20.07 -7.99 19.91
CA GLY A 47 -20.70 -8.05 18.59
C GLY A 47 -20.02 -9.09 17.73
N THR A 48 -20.35 -10.36 17.98
CA THR A 48 -20.12 -11.47 17.04
C THR A 48 -21.23 -11.48 15.99
N ASP A 49 -20.79 -11.26 14.75
CA ASP A 49 -21.25 -11.74 13.42
C ASP A 49 -22.73 -12.01 13.13
N THR A 50 -23.22 -11.42 12.04
CA THR A 50 -23.69 -12.16 10.86
C THR A 50 -23.94 -11.22 9.67
N GLY A 51 -23.38 -11.55 8.50
CA GLY A 51 -23.82 -11.01 7.19
C GLY A 51 -22.73 -10.30 6.38
N ASP A 52 -22.23 -10.99 5.34
CA ASP A 52 -21.52 -10.47 4.16
C ASP A 52 -20.26 -9.64 4.37
N LYS A 53 -19.19 -10.31 4.80
CA LYS A 53 -17.83 -9.88 4.46
C LYS A 53 -17.51 -10.33 3.04
N THR A 54 -17.87 -9.50 2.07
CA THR A 54 -17.12 -9.41 0.81
C THR A 54 -15.65 -9.28 1.20
N ALA A 55 -14.86 -10.32 1.00
CA ALA A 55 -13.44 -10.31 1.33
C ALA A 55 -12.79 -9.19 0.52
N ARG A 56 -12.47 -8.10 1.21
CA ARG A 56 -11.68 -7.00 0.64
C ARG A 56 -10.35 -7.63 0.17
N PRO A 57 -9.93 -7.42 -1.08
CA PRO A 57 -8.64 -7.92 -1.55
C PRO A 57 -7.54 -7.48 -0.59
N SER A 58 -6.63 -8.39 -0.24
CA SER A 58 -5.44 -8.05 0.54
C SER A 58 -4.63 -7.01 -0.22
N LEU A 59 -4.65 -5.77 0.27
CA LEU A 59 -3.76 -4.72 -0.18
C LEU A 59 -2.33 -5.17 0.12
N ALA A 60 -1.41 -4.97 -0.83
CA ALA A 60 0.02 -5.13 -0.57
C ALA A 60 0.39 -4.32 0.68
N SER A 61 1.20 -4.93 1.56
CA SER A 61 1.75 -4.44 2.82
C SER A 61 1.23 -3.07 3.31
N GLN A 62 0.50 -3.04 4.44
CA GLN A 62 0.15 -1.78 5.10
C GLN A 62 1.44 -1.09 5.59
N GLY A 63 1.60 0.20 5.34
CA GLY A 63 2.77 0.97 5.78
C GLY A 63 2.46 1.82 7.02
N ASP A 64 3.41 1.91 7.95
CA ASP A 64 3.38 2.90 9.04
C ASP A 64 4.22 4.13 8.62
N SER A 65 3.62 5.31 8.66
CA SER A 65 4.27 6.59 8.35
C SER A 65 5.09 7.16 9.53
N GLY A 66 5.16 6.44 10.67
CA GLY A 66 5.92 6.83 11.85
C GLY A 66 7.41 6.45 11.81
N ALA A 67 8.30 7.45 11.73
CA ALA A 67 9.77 7.42 11.74
C ALA A 67 10.44 7.44 10.35
N GLN A 68 10.84 8.64 9.94
CA GLN A 68 11.56 8.93 8.70
C GLN A 68 13.03 8.53 8.88
N GLY A 69 13.41 7.33 8.43
CA GLY A 69 14.71 6.68 8.65
C GLY A 69 15.97 7.58 8.59
N SER A 70 17.03 7.14 9.26
CA SER A 70 18.32 7.84 9.28
C SER A 70 18.96 7.90 7.88
N ALA A 71 19.80 8.91 7.63
CA ALA A 71 20.53 8.98 6.37
C ALA A 71 21.68 7.95 6.34
N GLY A 72 21.91 7.32 5.20
CA GLY A 72 22.99 6.33 5.02
C GLY A 72 23.33 6.08 3.54
N PRO A 73 24.43 5.34 3.27
CA PRO A 73 24.80 4.95 1.90
C PRO A 73 23.85 3.88 1.35
N ALA A 74 23.70 3.82 0.03
CA ALA A 74 22.98 2.71 -0.61
C ALA A 74 23.64 1.35 -0.32
N PRO A 75 22.87 0.33 0.12
CA PRO A 75 23.41 -1.01 0.34
C PRO A 75 23.65 -1.74 -0.98
N LYS A 76 24.40 -2.85 -0.94
CA LYS A 76 24.41 -3.81 -2.04
C LYS A 76 22.99 -4.37 -2.21
N ALA A 77 22.45 -4.26 -3.41
CA ALA A 77 21.12 -4.75 -3.76
C ALA A 77 21.20 -5.63 -5.01
N GLY A 78 20.21 -6.50 -5.18
CA GLY A 78 20.04 -7.31 -6.38
C GLY A 78 19.62 -6.48 -7.60
N PRO A 79 19.26 -7.13 -8.72
CA PRO A 79 18.86 -6.42 -9.93
C PRO A 79 17.58 -5.59 -9.70
N PRO A 80 17.51 -4.35 -10.22
CA PRO A 80 16.35 -3.50 -10.04
C PRO A 80 15.18 -3.94 -10.93
N LEU A 81 13.98 -3.98 -10.34
CA LEU A 81 12.71 -4.12 -11.02
C LEU A 81 12.07 -2.74 -11.17
N ASN A 82 11.85 -2.32 -12.41
CA ASN A 82 11.19 -1.05 -12.72
C ASN A 82 9.75 -1.29 -13.14
N PHE A 83 8.82 -0.46 -12.66
CA PHE A 83 7.43 -0.49 -13.12
C PHE A 83 6.79 0.89 -13.01
N THR A 84 5.71 1.06 -13.75
CA THR A 84 4.86 2.25 -13.70
C THR A 84 3.45 1.81 -13.33
N THR A 85 2.87 2.42 -12.30
CA THR A 85 1.49 2.12 -11.89
C THR A 85 0.48 2.66 -12.91
N PRO A 86 -0.78 2.23 -12.88
CA PRO A 86 -1.83 2.76 -13.76
C PRO A 86 -2.00 4.28 -13.66
N GLU A 87 -1.71 4.87 -12.50
CA GLU A 87 -1.73 6.32 -12.28
C GLU A 87 -0.52 7.05 -12.88
N GLY A 88 0.45 6.31 -13.42
CA GLY A 88 1.65 6.85 -14.04
C GLY A 88 2.80 7.11 -13.07
N TYR A 89 2.80 6.54 -11.86
CA TYR A 89 3.91 6.64 -10.92
C TYR A 89 4.99 5.59 -11.24
N GLY A 90 6.22 6.05 -11.43
CA GLY A 90 7.35 5.21 -11.81
C GLY A 90 8.25 4.87 -10.62
N TYR A 91 8.42 3.58 -10.33
CA TYR A 91 9.24 3.09 -9.23
C TYR A 91 10.33 2.13 -9.71
N SER A 92 11.41 2.04 -8.94
CA SER A 92 12.39 0.96 -9.01
C SER A 92 12.50 0.30 -7.64
N LEU A 93 12.46 -1.03 -7.61
CA LEU A 93 12.66 -1.85 -6.41
C LEU A 93 13.86 -2.77 -6.57
N ALA A 94 14.67 -2.96 -5.52
CA ALA A 94 15.76 -3.93 -5.53
C ALA A 94 15.91 -4.59 -4.15
N ALA A 95 15.89 -5.92 -4.09
CA ALA A 95 16.03 -6.64 -2.83
C ALA A 95 17.46 -6.51 -2.27
N VAL A 96 17.60 -6.39 -0.95
CA VAL A 96 18.88 -6.18 -0.26
C VAL A 96 19.27 -7.41 0.54
N ARG A 97 18.41 -7.83 1.48
CA ARG A 97 18.62 -9.02 2.32
C ARG A 97 17.31 -9.49 2.92
N ALA A 98 17.30 -10.72 3.42
CA ALA A 98 16.22 -11.24 4.24
C ALA A 98 16.77 -11.89 5.50
N GLY A 99 15.90 -12.16 6.47
CA GLY A 99 16.27 -12.89 7.67
C GLY A 99 15.13 -12.99 8.67
N THR A 100 15.48 -13.44 9.87
CA THR A 100 14.59 -13.44 11.02
C THR A 100 15.18 -12.57 12.13
N ASP A 101 14.31 -11.91 12.87
CA ASP A 101 14.67 -11.09 14.03
C ASP A 101 13.53 -11.13 15.06
N ARG A 102 13.82 -10.91 16.35
CA ARG A 102 12.77 -10.86 17.39
C ARG A 102 12.02 -9.53 17.39
N HIS A 103 12.61 -8.49 16.81
CA HIS A 103 12.14 -7.10 16.80
C HIS A 103 12.49 -6.40 15.48
N PRO A 104 12.12 -6.95 14.30
CA PRO A 104 12.60 -6.47 13.01
C PRO A 104 12.28 -5.00 12.73
N LEU A 105 11.19 -4.48 13.32
CA LEU A 105 10.72 -3.10 13.16
C LEU A 105 10.70 -2.30 14.48
N GLY A 106 11.41 -2.75 15.52
CA GLY A 106 11.52 -2.06 16.80
C GLY A 106 10.59 -2.64 17.87
N ALA A 107 9.78 -1.79 18.53
CA ALA A 107 8.98 -2.15 19.71
C ALA A 107 7.77 -3.06 19.39
N THR A 108 8.00 -4.20 18.74
CA THR A 108 7.04 -5.29 18.61
C THR A 108 7.04 -6.12 19.89
N GLN A 109 5.90 -6.73 20.21
CA GLN A 109 5.85 -7.76 21.25
C GLN A 109 6.86 -8.86 20.91
N ALA A 110 7.66 -9.30 21.88
CA ALA A 110 8.61 -10.38 21.64
C ALA A 110 7.85 -11.65 21.20
N PRO A 111 8.36 -12.39 20.20
CA PRO A 111 7.72 -13.59 19.73
C PRO A 111 7.81 -14.69 20.81
N PRO A 112 6.89 -15.68 20.81
CA PRO A 112 7.01 -16.87 21.65
C PRO A 112 8.36 -17.57 21.46
N ASP A 113 8.80 -18.33 22.48
CA ASP A 113 10.06 -19.08 22.39
C ASP A 113 10.06 -20.11 21.25
N GLY A 114 11.20 -20.24 20.58
CA GLY A 114 11.34 -21.07 19.38
C GLY A 114 10.76 -20.43 18.11
N THR A 115 10.36 -19.16 18.18
CA THR A 115 9.83 -18.41 17.06
C THR A 115 10.41 -16.99 16.95
N SER A 116 10.38 -16.45 15.72
CA SER A 116 10.91 -15.14 15.36
C SER A 116 10.02 -14.49 14.30
N TYR A 117 10.25 -13.21 13.98
CA TYR A 117 9.57 -12.54 12.87
C TYR A 117 10.45 -12.56 11.63
N ALA A 118 9.86 -12.91 10.48
CA ALA A 118 10.55 -12.83 9.22
C ALA A 118 10.59 -11.38 8.73
N TYR A 119 11.68 -10.99 8.08
CA TYR A 119 11.79 -9.69 7.44
C TYR A 119 12.58 -9.76 6.14
N ALA A 120 12.38 -8.76 5.29
CA ALA A 120 13.25 -8.46 4.17
C ALA A 120 13.47 -6.96 4.04
N ASP A 121 14.65 -6.59 3.58
CA ASP A 121 15.02 -5.22 3.24
C ASP A 121 15.07 -5.09 1.71
N TYR A 122 14.54 -3.99 1.19
CA TYR A 122 14.64 -3.63 -0.23
C TYR A 122 14.77 -2.13 -0.41
N VAL A 123 15.41 -1.73 -1.51
CA VAL A 123 15.49 -0.34 -1.93
C VAL A 123 14.21 0.02 -2.69
N LEU A 124 13.59 1.14 -2.34
CA LEU A 124 12.48 1.75 -3.06
C LEU A 124 12.92 3.11 -3.58
N THR A 125 12.91 3.30 -4.89
CA THR A 125 13.35 4.54 -5.55
C THR A 125 12.24 5.14 -6.39
N ASN A 126 12.00 6.45 -6.24
CA ASN A 126 11.24 7.23 -7.20
C ASN A 126 12.11 7.53 -8.42
N SER A 127 11.79 6.87 -9.54
CA SER A 127 12.53 7.02 -10.80
C SER A 127 12.16 8.29 -11.59
N GLN A 128 11.18 9.07 -11.12
CA GLN A 128 10.64 10.23 -11.81
C GLN A 128 11.21 11.55 -11.27
N ARG A 129 11.08 12.60 -12.10
CA ARG A 129 11.46 13.99 -11.76
C ARG A 129 10.38 14.78 -11.02
N ARG A 130 9.33 14.10 -10.55
CA ARG A 130 8.23 14.65 -9.76
C ARG A 130 7.98 13.77 -8.54
N PRO A 131 7.35 14.27 -7.47
CA PRO A 131 6.90 13.43 -6.38
C PRO A 131 5.95 12.32 -6.87
N VAL A 132 6.04 11.15 -6.25
CA VAL A 132 5.15 10.00 -6.51
C VAL A 132 4.61 9.48 -5.19
N LEU A 133 3.47 8.79 -5.21
CA LEU A 133 2.88 8.23 -3.99
C LEU A 133 3.86 7.27 -3.30
N LEU A 134 4.01 7.38 -1.98
CA LEU A 134 4.72 6.36 -1.20
C LEU A 134 3.79 5.15 -1.06
N ASP A 135 4.16 4.09 -1.76
CA ASP A 135 3.49 2.79 -1.74
C ASP A 135 4.52 1.70 -1.42
N TYR A 136 4.05 0.52 -1.02
CA TYR A 136 4.90 -0.63 -0.65
C TYR A 136 4.56 -1.84 -1.52
N PRO A 137 5.08 -1.91 -2.76
CA PRO A 137 4.61 -2.86 -3.77
C PRO A 137 5.06 -4.31 -3.56
N ALA A 138 6.09 -4.52 -2.73
CA ALA A 138 6.66 -5.81 -2.45
C ALA A 138 5.97 -6.46 -1.24
N ASP A 139 5.90 -7.79 -1.27
CA ASP A 139 5.31 -8.61 -0.22
C ASP A 139 6.25 -9.77 0.12
N LEU A 140 6.26 -10.19 1.39
CA LEU A 140 7.19 -11.16 1.95
C LEU A 140 6.58 -12.55 1.94
N PHE A 141 7.25 -13.47 1.24
CA PHE A 141 6.84 -14.86 1.11
C PHE A 141 7.83 -15.79 1.80
N MET A 142 7.27 -16.86 2.35
CA MET A 142 8.02 -17.87 3.08
C MET A 142 7.39 -19.26 2.88
N PRO A 143 8.15 -20.35 3.05
CA PRO A 143 7.61 -21.69 2.89
C PRO A 143 6.53 -21.97 3.92
N ARG A 144 5.40 -22.52 3.47
CA ARG A 144 4.28 -22.90 4.34
C ARG A 144 4.70 -23.85 5.48
N SER A 145 5.69 -24.71 5.23
CA SER A 145 6.25 -25.64 6.21
C SER A 145 6.97 -24.97 7.39
N GLN A 146 7.37 -23.70 7.23
CA GLN A 146 8.07 -22.91 8.25
C GLN A 146 7.12 -22.06 9.11
N ILE A 147 5.82 -22.12 8.83
CA ILE A 147 4.79 -21.45 9.61
C ILE A 147 4.38 -22.34 10.79
N PRO A 148 4.36 -21.81 12.04
CA PRO A 148 3.83 -22.56 13.18
C PRO A 148 2.31 -22.81 13.03
N PRO A 149 1.77 -23.89 13.61
CA PRO A 149 0.34 -24.22 13.48
C PRO A 149 -0.61 -23.06 13.85
N SER A 150 -0.24 -22.25 14.85
CA SER A 150 -1.00 -21.09 15.31
C SER A 150 -1.13 -19.96 14.28
N ALA A 151 -0.24 -19.89 13.28
CA ALA A 151 -0.26 -18.87 12.23
C ALA A 151 -0.63 -19.43 10.85
N LEU A 152 -0.80 -20.75 10.72
CA LEU A 152 -0.97 -21.42 9.43
C LEU A 152 -2.27 -21.02 8.71
N GLU A 153 -3.34 -20.72 9.45
CA GLU A 153 -4.59 -20.22 8.88
C GLU A 153 -4.46 -18.81 8.28
N ARG A 154 -3.42 -18.07 8.68
CA ARG A 154 -3.13 -16.70 8.22
C ARG A 154 -2.10 -16.66 7.10
N CYS A 155 -1.53 -17.82 6.76
CA CYS A 155 -0.59 -18.01 5.65
C CYS A 155 -1.38 -18.11 4.35
N MET A 156 -1.43 -16.98 3.63
CA MET A 156 -2.24 -16.78 2.44
C MET A 156 -1.42 -17.09 1.17
N PRO A 157 -1.87 -18.01 0.31
CA PRO A 157 -1.30 -18.15 -1.04
C PRO A 157 -1.68 -16.93 -1.88
N GLN A 158 -0.84 -16.60 -2.87
CA GLN A 158 -1.10 -15.48 -3.79
C GLN A 158 -0.98 -15.95 -5.24
N ALA A 159 -1.79 -15.35 -6.12
CA ALA A 159 -1.79 -15.69 -7.53
C ALA A 159 -0.43 -15.37 -8.17
N GLY A 160 0.09 -16.31 -8.96
CA GLY A 160 1.37 -16.15 -9.64
C GLY A 160 2.60 -16.32 -8.75
N ILE A 161 2.43 -16.86 -7.53
CA ILE A 161 3.49 -17.25 -6.60
C ILE A 161 3.46 -18.79 -6.47
N PRO A 162 4.62 -19.48 -6.33
CA PRO A 162 4.65 -20.92 -6.08
C PRO A 162 3.77 -21.35 -4.90
N ASP A 163 3.03 -22.45 -5.06
CA ASP A 163 1.99 -22.91 -4.13
C ASP A 163 2.53 -23.31 -2.73
N GLU A 164 3.82 -23.66 -2.66
CA GLU A 164 4.51 -23.96 -1.42
C GLU A 164 4.84 -22.72 -0.58
N LEU A 165 4.75 -21.54 -1.18
CA LEU A 165 4.98 -20.26 -0.51
C LEU A 165 3.67 -19.60 -0.11
N CYS A 166 3.73 -18.83 0.97
CA CYS A 166 2.64 -17.97 1.37
C CYS A 166 3.16 -16.68 2.01
N THR A 167 2.29 -15.68 2.05
CA THR A 167 2.53 -14.46 2.82
C THR A 167 1.73 -14.52 4.12
N LEU A 168 2.38 -14.12 5.22
CA LEU A 168 1.70 -13.80 6.48
C LEU A 168 1.32 -12.32 6.48
N PRO A 169 0.35 -11.88 7.29
CA PRO A 169 0.16 -10.46 7.57
C PRO A 169 1.50 -9.79 7.88
N ASN A 170 1.77 -8.68 7.22
CA ASN A 170 3.04 -7.97 7.31
C ASN A 170 2.83 -6.46 7.08
N HIS A 171 3.82 -5.69 7.51
CA HIS A 171 3.86 -4.26 7.28
C HIS A 171 5.26 -3.79 6.88
N SER A 172 5.29 -2.66 6.18
CA SER A 172 6.51 -2.06 5.65
C SER A 172 6.81 -0.72 6.31
N LYS A 173 8.10 -0.41 6.41
CA LYS A 173 8.58 0.84 7.01
C LYS A 173 9.88 1.30 6.36
N ILE A 174 10.00 2.60 6.14
CA ILE A 174 11.28 3.20 5.75
C ILE A 174 12.23 3.18 6.95
N THR A 175 13.32 2.44 6.83
CA THR A 175 14.36 2.32 7.88
C THR A 175 15.52 3.26 7.66
N ALA A 176 15.80 3.65 6.41
CA ALA A 176 16.85 4.62 6.08
C ALA A 176 16.54 5.43 4.81
N ARG A 177 17.13 6.62 4.73
CA ARG A 177 17.19 7.47 3.53
C ARG A 177 18.54 7.31 2.87
N LEU A 178 18.55 6.97 1.58
CA LEU A 178 19.77 6.60 0.87
C LEU A 178 20.36 7.79 0.13
N ASP A 179 21.68 7.90 0.12
CA ASP A 179 22.46 8.83 -0.70
C ASP A 179 21.97 10.29 -0.62
N GLY A 180 21.64 10.75 0.60
CA GLY A 180 21.18 12.11 0.84
C GLY A 180 19.73 12.38 0.43
N SER A 181 18.94 11.33 0.18
CA SER A 181 17.53 11.46 -0.18
C SER A 181 16.73 12.27 0.83
N LYS A 182 15.89 13.17 0.32
CA LYS A 182 14.96 13.97 1.11
C LYS A 182 13.95 13.06 1.81
N PRO A 183 13.44 13.43 3.01
CA PRO A 183 12.38 12.66 3.66
C PRO A 183 11.09 12.62 2.81
N PRO A 184 10.23 11.62 3.00
CA PRO A 184 8.88 11.64 2.44
C PRO A 184 8.15 12.92 2.85
N ILE A 185 7.30 13.41 1.96
CA ILE A 185 6.52 14.65 2.16
C ILE A 185 5.04 14.30 2.27
N ASP A 186 4.32 15.02 3.12
CA ASP A 186 2.86 14.98 3.12
C ASP A 186 2.34 15.96 2.06
N ASP A 187 1.45 15.49 1.20
CA ASP A 187 0.74 16.27 0.20
C ASP A 187 -0.75 15.96 0.28
N ASN A 188 -1.51 16.83 0.96
CA ASN A 188 -2.96 16.69 1.12
C ASN A 188 -3.39 15.36 1.77
N GLY A 189 -2.60 14.85 2.72
CA GLY A 189 -2.89 13.60 3.43
C GLY A 189 -2.35 12.34 2.73
N ASP A 190 -1.77 12.47 1.53
CA ASP A 190 -0.98 11.40 0.92
C ASP A 190 0.50 11.59 1.26
N THR A 191 1.17 10.50 1.62
CA THR A 191 2.62 10.52 1.79
C THR A 191 3.28 10.27 0.44
N MET A 192 4.21 11.13 0.04
CA MET A 192 4.86 11.12 -1.27
C MET A 192 6.38 10.94 -1.14
N ILE A 193 6.97 10.23 -2.11
CA ILE A 193 8.41 10.12 -2.32
C ILE A 193 8.86 11.30 -3.20
N PRO A 194 9.76 12.19 -2.74
CA PRO A 194 10.31 13.28 -3.54
C PRO A 194 10.98 12.77 -4.83
N ALA A 195 11.07 13.66 -5.83
CA ALA A 195 11.73 13.37 -7.10
C ALA A 195 13.13 12.78 -6.89
N GLY A 196 13.40 11.61 -7.48
CA GLY A 196 14.70 10.93 -7.40
C GLY A 196 15.08 10.38 -6.03
N ALA A 197 14.24 10.49 -5.00
CA ALA A 197 14.56 9.98 -3.67
C ALA A 197 14.54 8.45 -3.63
N SER A 198 15.42 7.89 -2.80
CA SER A 198 15.61 6.47 -2.59
C SER A 198 15.65 6.13 -1.10
N TYR A 199 14.96 5.06 -0.73
CA TYR A 199 14.78 4.64 0.66
C TYR A 199 15.13 3.17 0.83
N LEU A 200 15.70 2.83 1.99
CA LEU A 200 15.71 1.45 2.46
C LEU A 200 14.38 1.20 3.17
N VAL A 201 13.65 0.21 2.70
CA VAL A 201 12.39 -0.23 3.28
C VAL A 201 12.59 -1.61 3.86
N ARG A 202 12.05 -1.83 5.06
CA ARG A 202 11.91 -3.15 5.67
C ARG A 202 10.45 -3.55 5.67
N ILE A 203 10.16 -4.73 5.15
CA ILE A 203 8.91 -5.46 5.34
C ILE A 203 9.12 -6.53 6.40
N ALA A 204 8.20 -6.67 7.35
CA ALA A 204 8.28 -7.72 8.37
C ALA A 204 6.93 -8.35 8.66
N SER A 205 6.93 -9.65 8.98
CA SER A 205 5.72 -10.38 9.35
C SER A 205 5.20 -9.92 10.72
N ASP A 206 3.88 -9.79 10.83
CA ASP A 206 3.19 -9.49 12.09
C ASP A 206 3.03 -10.74 12.96
N LEU A 207 3.09 -11.91 12.33
CA LEU A 207 2.99 -13.21 12.95
C LEU A 207 4.32 -13.94 12.90
N PRO A 208 4.63 -14.74 13.95
CA PRO A 208 5.93 -15.38 14.05
C PRO A 208 6.04 -16.60 13.12
N VAL A 209 7.28 -16.90 12.76
CA VAL A 209 7.74 -18.08 12.02
C VAL A 209 8.63 -18.94 12.92
N LYS A 210 8.90 -20.19 12.51
CA LYS A 210 9.85 -21.05 13.24
C LYS A 210 11.26 -20.46 13.18
N ASP A 211 11.99 -20.51 14.29
CA ASP A 211 13.36 -19.96 14.38
C ASP A 211 14.37 -20.59 13.41
N ALA A 212 14.12 -21.83 12.99
CA ALA A 212 14.95 -22.53 12.02
C ALA A 212 14.77 -22.05 10.56
N LEU A 213 13.94 -21.03 10.31
CA LEU A 213 13.75 -20.48 8.97
C LEU A 213 15.03 -19.83 8.47
N SER A 214 15.62 -20.40 7.42
CA SER A 214 16.76 -19.80 6.73
C SER A 214 16.36 -18.54 5.97
N ALA A 215 17.24 -17.53 5.99
CA ALA A 215 17.10 -16.34 5.15
C ALA A 215 16.98 -16.69 3.65
N ASP A 216 17.69 -17.73 3.19
CA ASP A 216 17.67 -18.18 1.79
C ASP A 216 16.36 -18.85 1.38
N ALA A 217 15.43 -19.07 2.31
CA ALA A 217 14.09 -19.57 2.04
C ALA A 217 13.05 -18.44 1.93
N LEU A 218 13.40 -17.23 2.39
CA LEU A 218 12.54 -16.06 2.26
C LEU A 218 12.61 -15.52 0.84
N ARG A 219 11.46 -15.07 0.34
CA ARG A 219 11.33 -14.52 -1.01
C ARG A 219 10.58 -13.21 -0.95
N LEU A 220 10.94 -12.29 -1.82
CA LEU A 220 10.26 -11.01 -1.96
C LEU A 220 9.67 -10.95 -3.36
N TYR A 221 8.37 -10.68 -3.45
CA TYR A 221 7.67 -10.62 -4.74
C TYR A 221 6.85 -9.34 -4.87
N VAL A 222 6.81 -8.80 -6.07
CA VAL A 222 5.79 -7.84 -6.50
C VAL A 222 4.73 -8.65 -7.25
N TRP A 223 3.52 -8.73 -6.70
CA TRP A 223 2.48 -9.63 -7.22
C TRP A 223 1.13 -8.96 -7.48
N ASN A 224 0.83 -7.87 -6.79
CA ASN A 224 -0.45 -7.18 -6.94
C ASN A 224 -0.63 -6.68 -8.37
N ALA A 225 -1.80 -6.90 -8.95
CA ALA A 225 -2.11 -6.56 -10.35
C ALA A 225 -2.00 -5.06 -10.67
N ARG A 226 -1.97 -4.18 -9.66
CA ARG A 226 -1.63 -2.76 -9.81
C ARG A 226 -0.19 -2.56 -10.30
N PHE A 227 0.71 -3.49 -10.00
CA PHE A 227 2.14 -3.39 -10.33
C PHE A 227 2.57 -4.43 -11.39
N THR A 228 1.81 -5.51 -11.56
CA THR A 228 2.11 -6.58 -12.53
C THR A 228 1.00 -6.67 -13.57
N SER A 229 1.34 -6.46 -14.85
CA SER A 229 0.36 -6.45 -15.94
C SER A 229 -0.30 -7.81 -16.18
N ASP A 230 0.42 -8.91 -15.93
CA ASP A 230 -0.01 -10.27 -16.28
C ASP A 230 -0.44 -11.12 -15.06
N ARG A 231 -0.64 -10.50 -13.89
CA ARG A 231 -0.96 -11.19 -12.61
C ARG A 231 0.03 -12.30 -12.24
N LYS A 232 1.25 -12.23 -12.76
CA LYS A 232 2.35 -13.09 -12.34
C LYS A 232 3.15 -12.37 -11.27
N GLY A 233 3.48 -13.07 -10.20
CA GLY A 233 4.44 -12.57 -9.23
C GLY A 233 5.80 -12.41 -9.89
N ILE A 234 6.43 -11.25 -9.70
CA ILE A 234 7.79 -10.99 -10.14
C ILE A 234 8.67 -11.02 -8.91
N GLU A 235 9.61 -11.96 -8.87
CA GLU A 235 10.57 -12.10 -7.78
C GLU A 235 11.58 -10.96 -7.81
N LEU A 236 11.85 -10.39 -6.63
CA LEU A 236 12.97 -9.48 -6.40
C LEU A 236 14.15 -10.33 -5.92
N ALA A 237 15.06 -10.66 -6.83
CA ALA A 237 16.23 -11.46 -6.51
C ALA A 237 17.17 -10.71 -5.55
N PHE A 238 17.67 -11.42 -4.53
CA PHE A 238 18.69 -10.93 -3.60
C PHE A 238 20.09 -10.89 -4.26
N PRO A 239 21.03 -10.05 -3.75
CA PRO A 239 22.37 -9.82 -4.32
C PRO A 239 23.39 -10.94 -4.13
#